data_AF-A0A531AT57-F1
#
_entry.id   AF-A0A531AT57-F1
#
_cell.length_a   1.000
_cell.length_b   1.000
_cell.length_c   1.000
_cell.angle_alpha   90.00
_cell.angle_beta   90.00
_cell.angle_gamma   90.00
#
_symmetry.space_group_name_H-M   'P 1'
#
loop_
_entity.id
_entity.type
_entity.pdbx_description
1 polymer ?
#
loop_
_entity_poly.entity_id
_entity_poly.type
_entity_poly.pdbx_seq_one_letter_code
_entity_poly.pdbx_strand_id
1 'polypeptide(L)'
;MIARALGRPGLKFNATFGIAVTGALILLAVFGPWIAPYDPLKLDLPSRLSGPSPQHLLGADEFGRDVLSRLASGARTSAWIAFATVAFALILGIAFGVLAGFLRGWVDRVVMMVNDAFLAFPGLLLALGLMAVIGASREGIIVALGLA
;
A
#
# COMPACT_ATOMS: atom_id res chain seq x y z
N MET A 1 13.68 -19.82 -41.97
CA MET A 1 14.59 -19.16 -41.01
C MET A 1 13.87 -18.31 -39.94
N ILE A 2 12.53 -18.24 -39.90
CA ILE A 2 11.76 -17.34 -39.01
C ILE A 2 11.18 -18.05 -37.75
N ALA A 3 11.17 -19.39 -37.71
CA ALA A 3 10.50 -20.15 -36.63
C ALA A 3 11.27 -20.22 -35.29
N ARG A 4 12.47 -19.64 -35.16
CA ARG A 4 13.28 -19.67 -33.93
C ARG A 4 13.14 -18.44 -33.02
N ALA A 5 12.33 -17.45 -33.40
CA ALA A 5 12.19 -16.20 -32.65
C ALA A 5 11.15 -16.23 -31.50
N LEU A 6 10.44 -17.35 -31.30
CA LEU A 6 9.41 -17.54 -30.26
C LEU A 6 9.92 -18.33 -29.05
N GLY A 7 11.21 -18.26 -28.75
CA GLY A 7 11.73 -18.74 -27.48
C GLY A 7 11.14 -17.88 -26.37
N ARG A 8 10.12 -18.38 -25.65
CA ARG A 8 9.60 -17.74 -24.44
C ARG A 8 10.79 -17.42 -23.55
N PRO A 9 11.14 -16.14 -23.31
CA PRO A 9 12.18 -15.84 -22.36
C PRO A 9 11.70 -16.40 -21.02
N GLY A 10 12.39 -17.43 -20.51
CA GLY A 10 12.09 -17.97 -19.19
C GLY A 10 12.12 -16.82 -18.19
N LEU A 11 11.14 -16.79 -17.27
CA LEU A 11 11.09 -15.76 -16.25
C LEU A 11 12.42 -15.75 -15.49
N LYS A 12 13.11 -14.62 -15.53
CA LYS A 12 14.37 -14.42 -14.79
C LYS A 12 14.11 -14.62 -13.30
N PHE A 13 15.10 -15.12 -12.55
CA PHE A 13 14.98 -15.38 -11.12
C PHE A 13 14.34 -14.22 -10.33
N ASN A 14 14.78 -12.98 -10.61
CA ASN A 14 14.25 -11.78 -9.94
C ASN A 14 12.75 -11.57 -10.20
N ALA A 15 12.28 -11.87 -11.41
CA ALA A 15 10.86 -11.74 -11.76
C ALA A 15 10.04 -12.81 -11.03
N THR A 16 10.51 -14.06 -11.03
CA THR A 16 9.85 -15.16 -10.30
C THR A 16 9.79 -14.90 -8.81
N PHE A 17 10.90 -14.43 -8.22
CA PHE A 17 10.96 -14.08 -6.79
C PHE A 17 10.00 -12.92 -6.46
N GLY A 18 10.01 -11.85 -7.26
CA GLY A 18 9.10 -10.71 -7.06
C GLY A 18 7.62 -11.09 -7.16
N ILE A 19 7.26 -11.91 -8.16
CA ILE A 19 5.91 -12.44 -8.31
C ILE A 19 5.53 -13.34 -7.12
N ALA A 20 6.43 -14.21 -6.67
CA ALA A 20 6.17 -15.11 -5.57
C ALA A 20 5.91 -14.34 -4.26
N VAL A 21 6.78 -13.37 -3.92
CA VAL A 21 6.63 -12.56 -2.69
C VAL A 21 5.38 -11.69 -2.76
N THR A 22 5.17 -10.97 -3.86
CA THR A 22 4.00 -10.09 -4.02
C THR A 22 2.71 -10.91 -4.03
N GLY A 23 2.71 -12.05 -4.72
CA GLY A 23 1.59 -12.99 -4.74
C GLY A 23 1.27 -13.50 -3.34
N ALA A 24 2.27 -13.92 -2.56
CA ALA A 24 2.09 -14.35 -1.18
C ALA A 24 1.50 -13.24 -0.29
N LEU A 25 1.95 -11.99 -0.44
CA LEU A 25 1.41 -10.85 0.30
C LEU A 25 -0.04 -10.54 -0.09
N ILE A 26 -0.38 -10.62 -1.38
CA ILE A 26 -1.76 -10.43 -1.85
C ILE A 26 -2.65 -11.57 -1.33
N LEU A 27 -2.19 -12.82 -1.38
CA LEU A 27 -2.91 -13.96 -0.83
C LEU A 27 -3.14 -13.78 0.68
N LEU A 28 -2.12 -13.34 1.43
CA LEU A 28 -2.28 -13.03 2.85
C LEU A 28 -3.26 -11.87 3.08
N ALA A 29 -3.23 -10.83 2.27
CA ALA A 29 -4.15 -9.70 2.37
C ALA A 29 -5.61 -10.10 2.08
N VAL A 30 -5.83 -11.02 1.14
CA VAL A 30 -7.17 -11.49 0.76
C VAL A 30 -7.67 -12.55 1.73
N PHE A 31 -6.86 -13.58 1.98
CA PHE A 31 -7.27 -14.76 2.73
C PHE A 31 -6.91 -14.71 4.22
N GLY A 32 -6.00 -13.83 4.62
CA GLY A 32 -5.53 -13.69 6.00
C GLY A 32 -6.63 -13.55 7.06
N PRO A 33 -7.69 -12.74 6.85
CA PRO A 33 -8.78 -12.63 7.81
C PRO A 33 -9.54 -13.94 8.07
N TRP A 34 -9.52 -14.90 7.13
CA TRP A 34 -10.15 -16.22 7.33
C TRP A 34 -9.20 -17.24 7.96
N ILE A 35 -7.89 -16.98 7.91
CA ILE A 35 -6.85 -17.86 8.47
C ILE A 35 -6.44 -17.36 9.87
N ALA A 36 -6.78 -16.13 10.24
CA ALA A 36 -6.47 -15.55 11.53
C ALA A 36 -7.12 -16.36 12.67
N PRO A 37 -6.32 -16.89 13.62
CA PRO A 37 -6.85 -17.71 14.71
C PRO A 37 -7.66 -16.91 15.73
N TYR A 38 -7.42 -15.60 15.86
CA TYR A 38 -8.11 -14.74 16.83
C TYR A 38 -8.56 -13.41 16.21
N ASP A 39 -9.43 -12.72 16.93
CA ASP A 39 -9.75 -11.32 16.64
C ASP A 39 -8.48 -10.45 16.85
N PRO A 40 -8.00 -9.72 15.82
CA PRO A 40 -6.78 -8.92 15.88
C PRO A 40 -6.83 -7.76 16.89
N LEU A 41 -8.02 -7.38 17.37
CA LEU A 41 -8.19 -6.31 18.37
C LEU A 41 -8.46 -6.84 19.77
N LYS A 42 -8.65 -8.16 19.93
CA LYS A 42 -8.95 -8.76 21.24
C LYS A 42 -7.73 -8.68 22.16
N LEU A 43 -7.90 -7.97 23.27
CA LEU A 43 -6.90 -7.83 24.31
C LEU A 43 -6.84 -9.08 25.19
N ASP A 44 -5.63 -9.48 25.56
CA ASP A 44 -5.37 -10.58 26.50
C ASP A 44 -4.17 -10.22 27.39
N LEU A 45 -4.42 -9.40 28.41
CA LEU A 45 -3.35 -8.86 29.28
C LEU A 45 -2.41 -9.92 29.89
N PRO A 46 -2.86 -11.15 30.24
CA PRO A 46 -1.98 -12.23 30.68
C PRO A 46 -0.92 -12.69 29.67
N SER A 47 -1.18 -12.60 28.36
CA SER A 47 -0.25 -13.04 27.31
C SER A 47 0.66 -11.93 26.77
N ARG A 48 0.67 -10.74 27.41
CA ARG A 48 1.51 -9.60 27.00
C ARG A 48 2.97 -10.01 26.81
N LEU A 49 3.49 -9.68 25.63
CA LEU A 49 4.88 -9.99 25.24
C LEU A 49 5.25 -11.47 25.38
N SER A 50 4.27 -12.38 25.35
CA SER A 50 4.55 -13.82 25.34
C SER A 50 5.19 -14.19 24.01
N GLY A 51 6.23 -15.01 24.06
CA GLY A 51 6.86 -15.57 22.86
C GLY A 51 5.96 -16.54 22.10
N PRO A 52 6.45 -17.09 20.97
CA PRO A 52 5.70 -18.07 20.18
C PRO A 52 5.24 -19.27 21.01
N SER A 53 3.96 -19.61 20.91
CA SER A 53 3.33 -20.74 21.61
C SER A 53 2.24 -21.37 20.74
N PRO A 54 1.75 -22.58 21.06
CA PRO A 54 0.63 -23.18 20.35
C PRO A 54 -0.64 -22.31 20.39
N GLN A 55 -0.80 -21.50 21.43
CA GLN A 55 -1.89 -20.54 21.56
C GLN A 55 -1.63 -19.30 20.70
N HIS A 56 -0.40 -18.79 20.67
CA HIS A 56 0.00 -17.62 19.87
C HIS A 56 1.17 -17.98 18.95
N LEU A 57 0.88 -18.40 17.71
CA LEU A 57 1.88 -18.98 16.81
C LEU A 57 3.09 -18.06 16.56
N LEU A 58 2.88 -16.74 16.57
CA LEU A 58 3.93 -15.73 16.43
C LEU A 58 4.12 -14.90 17.72
N GLY A 59 3.55 -15.34 18.84
CA GLY A 59 3.52 -14.62 20.10
C GLY A 59 2.45 -13.54 20.16
N ALA A 60 2.48 -12.76 21.24
CA ALA A 60 1.56 -11.66 21.50
C ALA A 60 2.30 -10.33 21.63
N ASP A 61 1.62 -9.23 21.31
CA ASP A 61 2.20 -7.89 21.38
C ASP A 61 2.18 -7.31 22.81
N GLU A 62 2.55 -6.04 22.94
CA GLU A 62 2.56 -5.29 24.21
C GLU A 62 1.19 -5.17 24.89
N PHE A 63 0.10 -5.51 24.20
CA PHE A 63 -1.27 -5.53 24.69
C PHE A 63 -1.85 -6.96 24.78
N GLY A 64 -1.03 -7.99 24.52
CA GLY A 64 -1.46 -9.38 24.52
C GLY A 64 -2.27 -9.79 23.29
N ARG A 65 -2.27 -8.97 22.23
CA ARG A 65 -2.98 -9.31 21.00
C ARG A 65 -2.14 -10.27 20.17
N ASP A 66 -2.79 -11.25 19.56
CA ASP A 66 -2.14 -12.25 18.72
C ASP A 66 -1.46 -11.60 17.49
N VAL A 67 -0.14 -11.77 17.39
CA VAL A 67 0.67 -11.12 16.35
C VAL A 67 0.32 -11.65 14.95
N LEU A 68 0.05 -12.95 14.82
CA LEU A 68 -0.32 -13.55 13.53
C LEU A 68 -1.62 -12.96 12.99
N SER A 69 -2.65 -12.88 13.83
CA SER A 69 -3.95 -12.31 13.49
C SER A 69 -3.83 -10.83 13.14
N ARG A 70 -3.01 -10.07 13.88
CA ARG A 70 -2.71 -8.66 13.57
C ARG A 70 -1.97 -8.49 12.26
N LEU A 71 -1.00 -9.35 11.94
CA LEU A 71 -0.29 -9.31 10.66
C LEU A 71 -1.22 -9.64 9.48
N ALA A 72 -2.07 -10.65 9.62
CA ALA A 72 -3.03 -11.03 8.59
C ALA A 72 -4.05 -9.91 8.29
N SER A 73 -4.63 -9.31 9.34
CA SER A 73 -5.55 -8.17 9.21
C SER A 73 -4.84 -6.90 8.72
N GLY A 74 -3.62 -6.67 9.21
CA GLY A 74 -2.77 -5.56 8.79
C GLY A 74 -2.41 -5.64 7.31
N ALA A 75 -2.06 -6.82 6.81
CA ALA A 75 -1.77 -7.04 5.39
C ALA A 75 -2.94 -6.62 4.50
N ARG A 76 -4.18 -6.99 4.86
CA ARG A 76 -5.39 -6.57 4.14
C ARG A 76 -5.56 -5.05 4.15
N THR A 77 -5.40 -4.44 5.31
CA THR A 77 -5.57 -3.00 5.48
C THR A 77 -4.55 -2.21 4.67
N SER A 78 -3.27 -2.60 4.76
CA SER A 78 -2.16 -1.98 4.03
C SER A 78 -2.29 -2.16 2.52
N ALA A 79 -2.64 -3.37 2.06
CA ALA A 79 -2.85 -3.61 0.63
C ALA A 79 -3.97 -2.75 0.05
N TRP A 80 -5.08 -2.60 0.79
CA TRP A 80 -6.18 -1.73 0.38
C TRP A 80 -5.78 -0.26 0.34
N ILE A 81 -5.07 0.24 1.37
CA ILE A 81 -4.60 1.63 1.39
C ILE A 81 -3.67 1.87 0.20
N ALA A 82 -2.67 1.01 -0.02
CA ALA A 82 -1.73 1.13 -1.14
C ALA A 82 -2.46 1.14 -2.49
N PHE A 83 -3.40 0.21 -2.69
CA PHE A 83 -4.20 0.15 -3.91
C PHE A 83 -5.02 1.42 -4.12
N ALA A 84 -5.74 1.87 -3.09
CA ALA A 84 -6.59 3.05 -3.17
C ALA A 84 -5.79 4.34 -3.41
N THR A 85 -4.63 4.50 -2.75
CA THR A 85 -3.70 5.61 -2.97
C THR A 85 -3.24 5.67 -4.41
N VAL A 86 -2.76 4.55 -4.97
CA VAL A 86 -2.28 4.49 -6.36
C VAL A 86 -3.42 4.74 -7.34
N ALA A 87 -4.60 4.14 -7.12
CA ALA A 87 -5.76 4.35 -7.96
C ALA A 87 -6.18 5.84 -7.97
N PHE A 88 -6.22 6.48 -6.81
CA PHE A 88 -6.53 7.90 -6.67
C PHE A 88 -5.52 8.78 -7.41
N ALA A 89 -4.22 8.54 -7.19
CA ALA A 89 -3.15 9.27 -7.85
C ALA A 89 -3.21 9.10 -9.38
N LEU A 90 -3.49 7.89 -9.88
CA LEU A 90 -3.64 7.63 -11.31
C LEU A 90 -4.85 8.35 -11.89
N ILE A 91 -6.01 8.32 -11.22
CA ILE A 91 -7.22 8.99 -11.71
C ILE A 91 -6.98 10.49 -11.83
N LEU A 92 -6.44 11.13 -10.80
CA LEU A 92 -6.16 12.57 -10.82
C LEU A 92 -5.02 12.92 -11.79
N GLY A 93 -3.92 12.16 -11.75
CA GLY A 93 -2.77 12.39 -12.61
C GLY A 93 -3.11 12.24 -14.09
N ILE A 94 -3.90 11.22 -14.46
CA ILE A 94 -4.38 11.05 -15.83
C ILE A 94 -5.32 12.20 -16.21
N ALA A 95 -6.27 12.57 -15.35
CA ALA A 95 -7.20 13.66 -15.63
C ALA A 95 -6.48 14.99 -15.88
N PHE A 96 -5.54 15.37 -14.99
CA PHE A 96 -4.76 16.60 -15.15
C PHE A 96 -3.77 16.53 -16.31
N GLY A 97 -3.12 15.39 -16.53
CA GLY A 97 -2.20 15.18 -17.64
C GLY A 97 -2.88 15.27 -19.00
N VAL A 98 -4.07 14.67 -19.13
CA VAL A 98 -4.91 14.80 -20.33
C VAL A 98 -5.34 16.25 -20.51
N LEU A 99 -5.82 16.93 -19.45
CA LEU A 99 -6.26 18.31 -19.54
C LEU A 99 -5.13 19.26 -20.00
N ALA A 100 -3.94 19.12 -19.41
CA ALA A 100 -2.75 19.88 -19.79
C ALA A 100 -2.32 19.59 -21.24
N GLY A 101 -2.30 18.33 -21.63
CA GLY A 101 -1.93 17.90 -22.98
C GLY A 101 -2.89 18.36 -24.08
N PHE A 102 -4.20 18.36 -23.81
CA PHE A 102 -5.23 18.76 -24.78
C PHE A 102 -5.38 20.27 -24.90
N LEU A 103 -5.52 21.00 -23.78
CA LEU A 103 -5.80 22.43 -23.80
C LEU A 103 -4.54 23.28 -24.08
N ARG A 104 -3.36 22.78 -23.68
CA ARG A 104 -2.06 23.46 -23.82
C ARG A 104 -2.09 24.89 -23.23
N GLY A 105 -1.05 25.68 -23.49
CA GLY A 105 -1.04 27.11 -23.17
C GLY A 105 -1.05 27.40 -21.66
N TRP A 106 -2.06 28.15 -21.20
CA TRP A 106 -2.11 28.58 -19.79
C TRP A 106 -2.50 27.46 -18.83
N VAL A 107 -3.34 26.51 -19.25
CA VAL A 107 -3.76 25.38 -18.40
C VAL A 107 -2.58 24.46 -18.11
N ASP A 108 -1.82 24.13 -19.15
CA ASP A 108 -0.58 23.35 -19.04
C ASP A 108 0.41 24.00 -18.06
N ARG A 109 0.64 25.32 -18.18
CA ARG A 109 1.49 26.07 -17.25
C ARG A 109 1.02 25.99 -15.80
N VAL A 110 -0.28 26.12 -15.55
CA VAL A 110 -0.82 26.05 -14.19
C VAL A 110 -0.69 24.64 -13.61
N VAL A 111 -1.01 23.60 -14.38
CA VAL A 111 -0.88 22.21 -13.95
C VAL A 111 0.58 21.88 -13.63
N MET A 112 1.51 22.25 -14.52
CA MET A 112 2.94 22.06 -14.30
C MET A 112 3.45 22.84 -13.09
N MET A 113 3.00 24.09 -12.90
CA MET A 113 3.40 24.90 -11.73
C MET A 113 2.96 24.25 -10.41
N VAL A 114 1.75 23.71 -10.36
CA VAL A 114 1.25 22.99 -9.17
C VAL A 114 2.06 21.71 -8.94
N ASN A 115 2.35 20.95 -10.00
CA ASN A 115 3.19 19.76 -9.91
C ASN A 115 4.60 20.08 -9.41
N ASP A 116 5.22 21.14 -9.93
CA ASP A 116 6.55 21.58 -9.50
C ASP A 116 6.54 22.01 -8.02
N ALA A 117 5.46 22.64 -7.55
CA ALA A 117 5.27 22.96 -6.14
C ALA A 117 5.18 21.72 -5.26
N PHE A 118 4.48 20.66 -5.68
CA PHE A 118 4.43 19.39 -4.95
C PHE A 118 5.80 18.70 -4.91
N LEU A 119 6.51 18.64 -6.05
CA LEU A 119 7.84 18.01 -6.15
C LEU A 119 8.93 18.75 -5.37
N ALA A 120 8.71 20.03 -5.03
CA ALA A 120 9.64 20.80 -4.20
C ALA A 120 9.66 20.33 -2.74
N PHE A 121 8.60 19.66 -2.26
CA PHE A 121 8.55 19.10 -0.91
C PHE A 121 8.97 17.62 -0.90
N PRO A 122 9.67 17.16 0.14
CA PRO A 122 9.82 15.72 0.37
C PRO A 122 8.43 15.09 0.56
N GLY A 123 8.06 14.11 -0.28
CA GLY A 123 6.70 13.54 -0.30
C GLY A 123 6.21 13.06 1.08
N LEU A 124 7.09 12.48 1.90
CA LEU A 124 6.74 12.10 3.27
C LEU A 124 6.33 13.29 4.14
N LEU A 125 7.04 14.43 4.04
CA LEU A 125 6.73 15.63 4.82
C LEU A 125 5.40 16.24 4.37
N LEU A 126 5.15 16.28 3.06
CA LEU A 126 3.90 16.75 2.50
C LEU A 126 2.73 15.88 2.97
N ALA A 127 2.86 14.56 2.89
CA ALA A 127 1.83 13.63 3.37
C ALA A 127 1.55 13.82 4.88
N LEU A 128 2.59 13.98 5.70
CA LEU A 128 2.43 14.24 7.14
C LEU A 128 1.75 15.59 7.41
N GLY A 129 2.09 16.64 6.66
CA GLY A 129 1.46 17.95 6.77
C GLY A 129 -0.03 17.91 6.39
N LEU A 130 -0.37 17.22 5.30
CA LEU A 130 -1.76 17.00 4.89
C LEU A 130 -2.52 16.21 5.95
N MET A 131 -1.91 15.16 6.52
CA MET A 131 -2.50 14.37 7.61
C MET A 131 -2.77 15.19 8.87
N ALA A 132 -1.93 16.17 9.19
CA ALA A 132 -2.16 17.05 10.35
C ALA A 132 -3.40 17.92 10.19
N VAL A 133 -3.75 18.30 8.95
CA VAL A 133 -4.93 19.13 8.64
C VAL A 133 -6.19 18.27 8.44
N ILE A 134 -6.08 17.18 7.68
CA ILE A 134 -7.21 16.28 7.35
C ILE A 134 -7.61 15.44 8.57
N GLY A 135 -6.65 15.13 9.44
CA GLY A 135 -6.84 14.26 10.60
C GLY A 135 -6.47 12.80 10.31
N ALA A 136 -6.14 12.06 11.37
CA ALA A 136 -5.71 10.68 11.30
C ALA A 136 -6.90 9.74 10.99
N SER A 137 -7.09 9.45 9.71
CA SER A 137 -8.10 8.50 9.21
C SER A 137 -7.55 7.69 8.04
N ARG A 138 -8.19 6.57 7.72
CA ARG A 138 -7.80 5.72 6.58
C ARG A 138 -7.90 6.51 5.27
N GLU A 139 -8.98 7.26 5.13
CA GLU A 139 -9.28 8.11 3.98
C GLU A 139 -8.28 9.27 3.89
N GLY A 140 -7.93 9.87 5.03
CA GLY A 140 -6.91 10.91 5.12
C GLY A 140 -5.55 10.43 4.63
N ILE A 141 -5.13 9.22 5.02
CA ILE A 141 -3.87 8.61 4.55
C ILE A 141 -3.91 8.43 3.03
N ILE A 142 -5.02 7.95 2.48
CA ILE A 142 -5.16 7.71 1.04
C ILE A 142 -5.01 9.02 0.25
N VAL A 143 -5.71 10.07 0.67
CA VAL A 143 -5.65 11.39 0.02
C VAL A 143 -4.26 12.02 0.18
N ALA A 144 -3.70 11.98 1.39
CA ALA A 144 -2.40 12.59 1.67
C ALA A 144 -1.27 11.93 0.89
N LEU A 145 -1.21 10.58 0.87
CA LEU A 145 -0.21 9.85 0.10
C LEU A 145 -0.47 9.88 -1.41
N GLY A 146 -1.71 10.10 -1.83
CA GLY A 146 -2.07 10.13 -3.26
C GLY A 146 -1.79 11.48 -3.91
N LEU A 147 -1.66 12.55 -3.12
CA LEU A 147 -1.29 13.89 -3.58
C LEU A 147 0.22 14.17 -3.45
N ALA A 148 0.92 13.41 -2.61
CA ALA A 148 2.34 13.58 -2.32
C ALA A 148 3.24 12.74 -3.23
#